data_AF-A0A7X1HDP7-F1
#
_entry.id   AF-A0A7X1HDP7-F1
#
_cell.length_a   1.000
_cell.length_b   1.000
_cell.length_c   1.000
_cell.angle_alpha   90.00
_cell.angle_beta   90.00
_cell.angle_gamma   90.00
#
_symmetry.space_group_name_H-M   'P 1'
#
loop_
_entity.id
_entity.type
_entity.pdbx_description
1 polymer ?
#
loop_
_entity_poly.entity_id
_entity_poly.type
_entity_poly.pdbx_seq_one_letter_code
_entity_poly.pdbx_strand_id
1 'polypeptide(L)'
;MSATGQVIRFEAEVIRFDGAGGWHAVFLPDDAASEARFFGRPNALGSIAVIVDVNTSSARTSLFPDKQRQSFLLPLNARLRKDAEITAGDRIAVVLTLID
;
A
#
# COMPACT_ATOMS: atom_id res chain seq x y z
N MET A 1 15.44 13.18 7.62
CA MET A 1 14.25 13.32 8.47
C MET A 1 13.64 11.94 8.59
N SER A 2 13.88 11.24 9.69
CA SER A 2 13.25 9.93 9.94
C SER A 2 11.75 10.17 10.06
N ALA A 3 10.95 9.58 9.19
CA ALA A 3 9.50 9.64 9.33
C ALA A 3 9.13 8.93 10.64
N THR A 4 8.70 9.68 11.65
CA THR A 4 8.18 9.19 12.93
C THR A 4 6.73 8.74 12.76
N GLY A 5 6.51 7.80 11.85
CA GLY A 5 5.20 7.22 11.56
C GLY A 5 5.03 5.83 12.16
N GLN A 6 3.78 5.41 12.42
CA GLN A 6 3.49 4.02 12.73
C GLN A 6 3.95 3.14 11.56
N VAL A 7 4.72 2.09 11.87
CA VAL A 7 5.19 1.13 10.87
C VAL A 7 4.34 -0.12 10.89
N ILE A 8 3.80 -0.50 9.73
CA ILE A 8 3.00 -1.71 9.52
C ILE A 8 3.74 -2.60 8.54
N ARG A 9 3.83 -3.90 8.83
CA ARG A 9 4.51 -4.89 7.96
C ARG A 9 3.56 -6.01 7.60
N PHE A 10 3.52 -6.36 6.33
CA PHE A 10 2.69 -7.46 5.86
C PHE A 10 3.21 -8.03 4.54
N GLU A 11 2.73 -9.22 4.18
CA GLU A 11 2.86 -9.75 2.84
C GLU A 11 1.52 -9.70 2.11
N ALA A 12 1.56 -9.46 0.81
CA ALA A 12 0.36 -9.49 -0.02
C ALA A 12 0.70 -9.89 -1.46
N GLU A 13 -0.30 -10.44 -2.15
CA GLU A 13 -0.20 -10.79 -3.56
C GLU A 13 -0.55 -9.59 -4.44
N VAL A 14 0.28 -9.34 -5.46
CA VAL A 14 0.08 -8.25 -6.41
C VAL A 14 -1.00 -8.60 -7.42
N ILE A 15 -2.05 -7.78 -7.43
CA ILE A 15 -3.18 -7.93 -8.33
C ILE A 15 -3.04 -6.93 -9.46
N ARG A 16 -3.19 -7.39 -10.70
CA ARG A 16 -3.38 -6.54 -11.87
C ARG A 16 -4.87 -6.34 -12.12
N PHE A 17 -5.25 -5.08 -12.36
CA PHE A 17 -6.60 -4.72 -12.76
C PHE A 17 -6.64 -4.51 -14.27
N ASP A 18 -7.76 -4.89 -14.88
CA ASP A 18 -8.02 -4.60 -16.29
C ASP A 18 -8.36 -3.11 -16.48
N GLY A 19 -7.93 -2.53 -17.60
CA GLY A 19 -8.16 -1.11 -17.90
C GLY A 19 -6.94 -0.40 -18.50
N ALA A 20 -7.12 0.87 -18.86
CA ALA A 20 -6.08 1.68 -19.47
C ALA A 20 -4.87 1.81 -18.52
N GLY A 21 -3.71 1.34 -18.97
CA GLY A 21 -2.44 1.45 -18.24
C GLY A 21 -2.06 0.27 -17.34
N GLY A 22 -2.88 -0.78 -17.22
CA GLY A 22 -2.49 -2.01 -16.52
C GLY A 22 -1.99 -1.76 -15.08
N TRP A 23 -2.73 -0.96 -14.33
CA TRP A 23 -2.63 -0.75 -12.89
C TRP A 23 -2.48 -2.03 -12.06
N HIS A 24 -1.62 -1.94 -11.04
CA HIS A 24 -1.33 -3.00 -10.08
C HIS A 24 -1.52 -2.47 -8.66
N ALA A 25 -1.95 -3.32 -7.74
CA ALA A 25 -2.12 -2.97 -6.35
C ALA A 25 -2.07 -4.21 -5.45
N VAL A 26 -2.02 -3.99 -4.14
CA VAL A 26 -2.26 -5.02 -3.13
C VAL A 26 -3.40 -4.59 -2.21
N PHE A 27 -4.12 -5.56 -1.68
CA PHE A 27 -5.00 -5.34 -0.53
C PHE A 27 -4.24 -5.66 0.74
N LEU A 28 -4.45 -4.84 1.78
CA LEU A 28 -3.90 -5.14 3.10
C LEU A 28 -4.58 -6.38 3.69
N PRO A 29 -3.82 -7.31 4.30
CA PRO A 29 -4.39 -8.34 5.18
C PRO A 29 -5.13 -7.71 6.36
N ASP A 30 -6.01 -8.48 7.01
CA ASP A 30 -6.93 -7.99 8.04
C ASP A 30 -6.22 -7.28 9.21
N ASP A 31 -5.11 -7.83 9.69
CA ASP A 31 -4.32 -7.25 10.78
C ASP A 31 -3.73 -5.90 10.37
N ALA A 32 -3.09 -5.84 9.20
CA ALA A 32 -2.50 -4.61 8.65
C ALA A 32 -3.58 -3.55 8.37
N ALA A 33 -4.74 -3.95 7.86
CA ALA A 33 -5.86 -3.06 7.63
C ALA A 33 -6.43 -2.51 8.95
N SER A 34 -6.47 -3.32 10.00
CA SER A 34 -6.91 -2.91 11.34
C SER A 34 -5.93 -1.92 11.97
N GLU A 35 -4.63 -2.17 11.87
CA GLU A 35 -3.59 -1.23 12.31
C GLU A 35 -3.69 0.11 11.54
N ALA A 36 -3.85 0.06 10.21
CA ALA A 36 -3.98 1.27 9.40
C ALA A 36 -5.22 2.09 9.80
N ARG A 37 -6.35 1.45 10.14
CA ARG A 37 -7.55 2.15 10.66
C ARG A 37 -7.31 2.78 12.01
N PHE A 38 -6.59 2.08 12.89
CA PHE A 38 -6.41 2.52 14.26
C PHE A 38 -5.42 3.69 14.36
N PHE A 39 -4.29 3.59 13.66
CA PHE A 39 -3.21 4.58 13.74
C PHE A 39 -3.30 5.66 12.66
N GLY A 40 -3.92 5.36 11.52
CA GLY A 40 -3.97 6.26 10.38
C GLY A 40 -4.71 7.57 10.65
N ARG A 41 -4.38 8.57 9.83
CA ARG A 41 -5.07 9.86 9.77
C ARG A 41 -5.73 9.98 8.39
N PRO A 42 -6.97 9.49 8.23
CA PRO A 42 -7.66 9.56 6.95
C PRO A 42 -8.02 11.00 6.60
N ASN A 43 -7.87 11.36 5.32
CA ASN A 43 -8.42 12.61 4.80
C ASN A 43 -9.95 12.54 4.64
N ALA A 44 -10.57 13.59 4.12
CA ALA A 44 -12.04 13.66 3.92
C ALA A 44 -12.61 12.54 3.01
N LEU A 45 -11.77 11.89 2.19
CA LEU A 45 -12.15 10.77 1.33
C LEU A 45 -11.85 9.40 1.96
N GLY A 46 -11.29 9.38 3.18
CA GLY A 46 -10.91 8.16 3.88
C GLY A 46 -9.53 7.61 3.50
N SER A 47 -8.79 8.30 2.62
CA SER A 47 -7.44 7.86 2.23
C SER A 47 -6.40 8.22 3.28
N ILE A 48 -5.44 7.32 3.50
CA ILE A 48 -4.35 7.50 4.46
C ILE A 48 -3.04 7.66 3.68
N ALA A 49 -2.30 8.74 3.94
CA ALA A 49 -1.00 8.94 3.31
C ALA A 49 0.05 8.01 3.93
N VAL A 50 0.90 7.42 3.08
CA VAL A 50 1.93 6.48 3.50
C VAL A 50 3.23 6.65 2.70
N ILE A 51 4.33 6.24 3.31
CA ILE A 51 5.53 5.81 2.59
C ILE A 51 5.48 4.29 2.53
N VAL A 52 5.68 3.73 1.34
CA VAL A 52 5.78 2.30 1.10
C VAL A 52 7.21 1.93 0.76
N ASP A 53 7.75 0.91 1.42
CA ASP A 53 9.01 0.27 1.09
C ASP A 53 8.75 -1.19 0.67
N VAL A 54 9.30 -1.57 -0.48
CA VAL A 54 9.26 -2.94 -1.02
C VAL A 54 10.59 -3.23 -1.70
N ASN A 55 11.20 -4.37 -1.38
CA ASN A 55 12.55 -4.72 -1.85
C ASN A 55 13.55 -3.58 -1.57
N THR A 56 14.18 -3.03 -2.60
CA THR A 56 15.13 -1.92 -2.53
C THR A 56 14.51 -0.55 -2.85
N SER A 57 13.19 -0.50 -3.04
CA SER A 57 12.49 0.69 -3.52
C SER A 57 11.55 1.28 -2.48
N SER A 58 11.43 2.61 -2.51
CA SER A 58 10.57 3.38 -1.63
C SER A 58 9.75 4.38 -2.43
N ALA A 59 8.48 4.59 -2.07
CA ALA A 59 7.63 5.60 -2.68
C ALA A 59 6.64 6.19 -1.69
N ARG A 60 6.30 7.47 -1.86
CA ARG A 60 5.15 8.09 -1.18
C ARG A 60 3.88 7.83 -1.98
N THR A 61 2.82 7.40 -1.31
CA THR A 61 1.51 7.10 -1.93
C THR A 61 0.38 7.23 -0.91
N SER A 62 -0.80 6.69 -1.20
CA SER A 62 -1.94 6.64 -0.29
C SER A 62 -2.61 5.28 -0.30
N LEU A 63 -3.09 4.87 0.87
CA LEU A 63 -4.04 3.78 1.03
C LEU A 63 -5.44 4.30 0.71
N PHE A 64 -6.19 3.55 -0.10
CA PHE A 64 -7.58 3.87 -0.45
C PHE A 64 -8.52 2.88 0.23
N PRO A 65 -9.55 3.32 0.95
CA PRO A 65 -10.45 2.41 1.66
C PRO A 65 -11.25 1.56 0.68
N ASP A 66 -11.24 0.25 0.88
CA ASP A 66 -12.15 -0.69 0.21
C ASP A 66 -13.20 -1.16 1.21
N LYS A 67 -14.43 -0.65 1.06
CA LYS A 67 -15.55 -0.97 1.96
C LYS A 67 -16.08 -2.38 1.76
N GLN A 68 -16.03 -2.92 0.54
CA GLN A 68 -16.56 -4.24 0.24
C GLN A 68 -15.70 -5.33 0.88
N ARG A 69 -14.37 -5.13 0.87
CA ARG A 69 -13.40 -6.05 1.47
C ARG A 69 -13.09 -5.74 2.92
N GLN A 70 -13.63 -4.66 3.47
CA GLN A 70 -13.21 -4.11 4.76
C GLN A 70 -11.68 -4.02 4.87
N SER A 71 -11.02 -3.53 3.82
CA SER A 71 -9.56 -3.41 3.73
C SER A 71 -9.14 -2.03 3.18
N PHE A 72 -7.87 -1.87 2.84
CA PHE A 72 -7.35 -0.78 2.03
C PHE A 72 -6.66 -1.34 0.80
N LEU A 73 -6.80 -0.62 -0.32
CA LEU A 73 -6.05 -0.82 -1.54
C LEU A 73 -4.80 0.06 -1.51
N LEU A 74 -3.63 -0.55 -1.69
CA LEU A 74 -2.35 0.11 -1.88
C LEU A 74 -1.95 0.05 -3.35
N PRO A 75 -2.00 1.15 -4.10
CA PRO A 75 -1.59 1.14 -5.51
C PRO A 75 -0.08 1.04 -5.63
N LEU A 76 0.36 0.16 -6.53
CA LEU A 76 1.76 -0.02 -6.90
C LEU A 76 2.01 0.71 -8.23
N ASN A 77 2.47 1.95 -8.13
CA ASN A 77 2.73 2.77 -9.31
C ASN A 77 3.82 2.14 -10.21
N ALA A 78 3.83 2.51 -11.49
CA ALA A 78 4.69 1.87 -12.49
C ALA A 78 6.20 2.00 -12.17
N ARG A 79 6.61 3.12 -11.57
CA ARG A 79 8.00 3.35 -11.18
C ARG A 79 8.42 2.42 -10.04
N LEU A 80 7.63 2.37 -8.96
CA LEU A 80 7.86 1.50 -7.81
C LEU A 80 7.99 0.04 -8.26
N ARG A 81 7.08 -0.42 -9.13
CA ARG A 81 7.14 -1.79 -9.67
C ARG A 81 8.38 -2.06 -10.50
N LYS A 82 8.79 -1.11 -11.35
CA LYS A 82 9.98 -1.26 -12.19
C LYS A 82 11.24 -1.32 -11.33
N ASP A 83 11.36 -0.41 -10.35
CA ASP A 83 12.55 -0.28 -9.51
C ASP A 83 12.65 -1.46 -8.51
N ALA A 84 11.51 -2.03 -8.09
CA ALA A 84 11.44 -3.19 -7.18
C ALA A 84 11.30 -4.53 -7.90
N GLU A 85 11.28 -4.57 -9.23
CA GLU A 85 11.11 -5.77 -10.05
C GLU A 85 9.83 -6.58 -9.73
N ILE A 86 8.70 -5.88 -9.55
CA ILE A 86 7.41 -6.46 -9.17
C ILE A 86 6.48 -6.63 -10.37
N THR A 87 5.89 -7.82 -10.47
CA THR A 87 4.90 -8.21 -11.48
C THR A 87 3.60 -8.71 -10.83
N ALA A 88 2.57 -8.95 -11.66
CA ALA A 88 1.30 -9.48 -11.18
C ALA A 88 1.45 -10.94 -10.73
N GLY A 89 0.83 -11.30 -9.61
CA GLY A 89 0.92 -12.62 -8.99
C GLY A 89 2.09 -12.77 -8.00
N ASP A 90 3.02 -11.82 -7.96
CA ASP A 90 4.11 -11.85 -6.98
C ASP A 90 3.58 -11.67 -5.56
N ARG A 91 4.14 -12.41 -4.61
CA ARG A 91 3.95 -12.15 -3.18
C ARG A 91 5.10 -11.28 -2.68
N ILE A 92 4.77 -10.07 -2.22
CA ILE A 92 5.74 -9.06 -1.81
C ILE A 92 5.67 -8.79 -0.31
N ALA A 93 6.82 -8.57 0.33
CA ALA A 93 6.91 -8.04 1.68
C ALA A 93 6.83 -6.51 1.62
N VAL A 94 5.84 -5.94 2.30
CA VAL A 94 5.54 -4.51 2.30
C VAL A 94 5.79 -3.95 3.70
N VAL A 95 6.52 -2.84 3.74
CA VAL A 95 6.62 -2.00 4.94
C VAL A 95 5.93 -0.68 4.65
N LEU A 96 4.92 -0.34 5.44
CA LEU A 96 4.26 0.95 5.38
C LEU A 96 4.69 1.80 6.57
N THR A 97 5.05 3.05 6.31
CA THR A 97 5.13 4.09 7.33
C THR A 97 3.96 5.04 7.13
N LEU A 98 3.03 5.08 8.09
CA LEU A 98 1.92 6.04 8.07
C LEU A 98 2.48 7.45 8.26
N ILE A 99 2.05 8.40 7.44
CA ILE A 99 2.50 9.79 7.51
C ILE A 99 1.31 10.72 7.71
N ASP A 100 1.56 11.81 8.42
CA ASP A 100 0.57 12.88 8.67
C ASP A 100 0.34 13.76 7.43
#